data_AF-A0A1K1QPQ3-F1
#
_entry.id   AF-A0A1K1QPQ3-F1
#
_cell.length_a   1.000
_cell.length_b   1.000
_cell.length_c   1.000
_cell.angle_alpha   90.00
_cell.angle_beta   90.00
_cell.angle_gamma   90.00
#
_symmetry.space_group_name_H-M   'P 1'
#
loop_
_entity.id
_entity.type
_entity.pdbx_description
1 polymer ?
#
loop_
_entity_poly.entity_id
_entity_poly.type
_entity_poly.pdbx_seq_one_letter_code
_entity_poly.pdbx_strand_id
1 'polypeptide(L)'
;MGMESYFVKLRPEHENIFKDMFIESLGKYGISVQERNDILILGEFFILRVQEKDGYLVEMSVEGCLSWFEKGLERCFEFFEIIDREIVPMQVTQPDGTVLPLSKEIFITRLKDFYKDKYQRFLETYGDIDVRSLPDKQFYDYIEKSRNKSFIKRIFRK
;
A
#
# COMPACT_ATOMS: atom_id res chain seq x y z
N MET A 1 4.70 -12.55 4.37
CA MET A 1 4.80 -11.13 3.98
C MET A 1 6.27 -10.84 3.68
N GLY A 2 6.56 -10.32 2.48
CA GLY A 2 7.92 -10.06 2.04
C GLY A 2 8.65 -9.02 2.89
N MET A 3 9.99 -8.98 2.77
CA MET A 3 10.84 -8.00 3.46
C MET A 3 10.64 -6.58 2.91
N GLU A 4 10.18 -6.47 1.68
CA GLU A 4 10.01 -5.26 0.88
C GLU A 4 8.68 -4.55 1.08
N SER A 5 7.72 -5.11 1.82
CA SER A 5 6.38 -4.53 1.90
C SER A 5 6.06 -3.87 3.25
N TYR A 6 5.13 -2.92 3.24
CA TYR A 6 4.44 -2.42 4.41
C TYR A 6 2.94 -2.53 4.17
N PHE A 7 2.14 -2.52 5.23
CA PHE A 7 0.69 -2.51 5.09
C PHE A 7 0.06 -1.51 6.04
N VAL A 8 -1.14 -1.07 5.69
CA VAL A 8 -1.97 -0.24 6.55
C VAL A 8 -3.34 -0.86 6.60
N LYS A 9 -3.89 -1.01 7.80
CA LYS A 9 -5.22 -1.56 8.02
C LYS A 9 -6.22 -0.44 8.25
N LEU A 10 -7.39 -0.59 7.66
CA LEU A 10 -8.53 0.26 7.90
C LEU A 10 -9.74 -0.61 8.24
N ARG A 11 -10.63 -0.06 9.05
CA ARG A 11 -11.91 -0.66 9.37
C ARG A 11 -13.01 0.37 9.18
N PRO A 12 -14.15 0.02 8.57
CA PRO A 12 -15.32 0.87 8.61
C PRO A 12 -15.71 1.16 10.06
N GLU A 13 -16.13 2.38 10.36
CA GLU A 13 -16.65 2.72 11.69
C GLU A 13 -17.93 1.95 12.02
N HIS A 14 -18.69 1.59 10.99
CA HIS A 14 -19.95 0.88 11.06
C HIS A 14 -20.08 -0.15 9.93
N GLU A 15 -20.78 -1.25 10.17
CA GLU A 15 -21.04 -2.33 9.19
C GLU A 15 -22.12 -1.92 8.16
N ASN A 16 -21.87 -0.87 7.37
CA ASN A 16 -22.90 -0.24 6.54
C ASN A 16 -22.67 -0.38 5.03
N ILE A 17 -21.64 -1.08 4.57
CA ILE A 17 -21.35 -1.19 3.14
C ILE A 17 -21.05 -2.63 2.70
N PHE A 18 -21.76 -3.07 1.65
CA PHE A 18 -21.47 -4.32 0.96
C PHE A 18 -20.15 -4.19 0.19
N LYS A 19 -19.35 -5.26 0.17
CA LYS A 19 -18.06 -5.28 -0.55
C LYS A 19 -18.21 -4.86 -2.02
N ASP A 20 -19.22 -5.37 -2.72
CA ASP A 20 -19.42 -5.07 -4.14
C ASP A 20 -19.74 -3.58 -4.36
N MET A 21 -20.60 -3.01 -3.50
CA MET A 21 -20.91 -1.57 -3.53
C MET A 21 -19.69 -0.71 -3.23
N PHE A 22 -18.80 -1.17 -2.32
CA PHE A 22 -17.54 -0.50 -2.05
C PHE A 22 -16.64 -0.49 -3.29
N ILE A 23 -16.43 -1.63 -3.94
CA ILE A 23 -15.60 -1.75 -5.14
C ILE A 23 -16.16 -0.88 -6.29
N GLU A 24 -17.46 -0.89 -6.51
CA GLU A 24 -18.10 -0.01 -7.51
C GLU A 24 -17.90 1.48 -7.19
N SER A 25 -17.97 1.84 -5.91
CA SER A 25 -17.81 3.23 -5.46
C SER A 25 -16.39 3.75 -5.69
N LEU A 26 -15.36 2.90 -5.53
CA LEU A 26 -13.98 3.26 -5.86
C LEU A 26 -13.87 3.77 -7.32
N GLY A 27 -14.52 3.06 -8.26
CA GLY A 27 -14.54 3.46 -9.67
C GLY A 27 -15.18 4.83 -9.92
N LYS A 28 -16.24 5.18 -9.20
CA LYS A 28 -16.92 6.50 -9.32
C LYS A 28 -16.01 7.67 -8.96
N TYR A 29 -15.07 7.45 -8.05
CA TYR A 29 -14.09 8.46 -7.62
C TYR A 29 -12.74 8.36 -8.34
N GLY A 30 -12.69 7.69 -9.49
CA GLY A 30 -11.51 7.60 -10.34
C GLY A 30 -10.41 6.69 -9.78
N ILE A 31 -10.73 5.85 -8.80
CA ILE A 31 -9.79 4.89 -8.23
C ILE A 31 -9.89 3.62 -9.07
N SER A 32 -8.92 3.45 -9.98
CA SER A 32 -8.81 2.24 -10.80
C SER A 32 -8.47 1.04 -9.93
N VAL A 33 -9.34 0.03 -9.97
CA VAL A 33 -9.15 -1.26 -9.30
C VAL A 33 -9.01 -2.34 -10.36
N GLN A 34 -7.93 -3.13 -10.30
CA GLN A 34 -7.82 -4.36 -11.08
C GLN A 34 -7.91 -5.57 -10.16
N GLU A 35 -8.84 -6.47 -10.40
CA GLU A 35 -8.93 -7.73 -9.67
C GLU A 35 -7.96 -8.77 -10.26
N ARG A 36 -7.16 -9.41 -9.40
CA ARG A 36 -6.26 -10.52 -9.76
C ARG A 36 -6.22 -11.53 -8.62
N ASN A 37 -6.63 -12.78 -8.84
CA ASN A 37 -6.48 -13.87 -7.85
C ASN A 37 -6.85 -13.44 -6.41
N ASP A 38 -8.06 -12.92 -6.23
CA ASP A 38 -8.63 -12.47 -4.94
C ASP A 38 -7.95 -11.24 -4.30
N ILE A 39 -7.08 -10.52 -5.03
CA ILE A 39 -6.58 -9.21 -4.64
C ILE A 39 -7.03 -8.12 -5.57
N LEU A 40 -7.20 -6.93 -5.00
CA LEU A 40 -7.51 -5.72 -5.73
C LEU A 40 -6.21 -4.91 -5.87
N ILE A 41 -5.85 -4.51 -7.08
CA ILE A 41 -4.70 -3.65 -7.32
C ILE A 41 -5.22 -2.22 -7.48
N LEU A 42 -4.75 -1.32 -6.62
CA LEU A 42 -5.08 0.10 -6.70
C LEU A 42 -4.03 0.82 -7.54
N GLY A 43 -4.47 1.29 -8.71
CA GLY A 43 -3.57 1.80 -9.73
C GLY A 43 -2.60 0.72 -10.19
N GLU A 44 -1.34 0.80 -9.74
CA GLU A 44 -0.24 -0.09 -10.16
C GLU A 44 0.81 -0.35 -9.05
N PHE A 45 0.51 0.01 -7.80
CA PHE A 45 1.54 0.13 -6.75
C PHE A 45 1.06 -0.22 -5.35
N PHE A 46 -0.26 -0.36 -5.14
CA PHE A 46 -0.78 -0.94 -3.92
C PHE A 46 -1.61 -2.19 -4.18
N ILE A 47 -1.48 -3.15 -3.27
CA ILE A 47 -2.38 -4.29 -3.15
C ILE A 47 -3.40 -3.95 -2.08
N LEU A 48 -4.67 -3.89 -2.46
CA LEU A 48 -5.81 -3.80 -1.57
C LEU A 48 -6.37 -5.21 -1.34
N ARG A 49 -6.48 -5.58 -0.07
CA ARG A 49 -7.17 -6.79 0.38
C ARG A 49 -8.38 -6.37 1.18
N VAL A 50 -9.52 -6.93 0.82
CA VAL A 50 -10.81 -6.66 1.45
C VAL A 50 -11.26 -7.92 2.16
N GLN A 51 -11.60 -7.79 3.45
CA GLN A 51 -12.23 -8.84 4.23
C GLN A 51 -13.71 -8.51 4.38
N GLU A 52 -14.53 -9.55 4.25
CA GLU A 52 -15.98 -9.44 4.42
C GLU A 52 -16.51 -10.45 5.43
N LYS A 53 -17.65 -10.10 6.02
CA LYS A 53 -18.45 -10.97 6.86
C LYS A 53 -19.92 -10.76 6.50
N ASP A 54 -20.62 -11.84 6.16
CA ASP A 54 -22.03 -11.78 5.71
C ASP A 54 -22.26 -10.79 4.54
N GLY A 55 -21.26 -10.63 3.66
CA GLY A 55 -21.27 -9.70 2.52
C GLY A 55 -20.88 -8.25 2.86
N TYR A 56 -20.77 -7.91 4.14
CA TYR A 56 -20.37 -6.58 4.61
C TYR A 56 -18.86 -6.46 4.70
N LEU A 57 -18.33 -5.31 4.30
CA LEU A 57 -16.93 -4.94 4.50
C LEU A 57 -16.63 -4.84 6.01
N VAL A 58 -15.62 -5.56 6.49
CA VAL A 58 -15.20 -5.53 7.91
C VAL A 58 -13.79 -4.99 8.12
N GLU A 59 -12.89 -5.26 7.19
CA GLU A 59 -11.51 -4.79 7.24
C GLU A 59 -10.98 -4.64 5.81
N MET A 60 -10.15 -3.64 5.60
CA MET A 60 -9.31 -3.58 4.41
C MET A 60 -7.87 -3.37 4.81
N SER A 61 -6.96 -3.95 4.04
CA SER A 61 -5.53 -3.69 4.16
C SER A 61 -4.96 -3.25 2.83
N VAL A 62 -4.19 -2.17 2.87
CA VAL A 62 -3.43 -1.66 1.73
C VAL A 62 -1.98 -1.97 1.96
N GLU A 63 -1.40 -2.76 1.07
CA GLU A 63 0.00 -3.14 1.07
C GLU A 63 0.75 -2.37 -0.02
N GLY A 64 1.88 -1.77 0.33
CA GLY A 64 2.76 -1.04 -0.56
C GLY A 64 4.21 -1.51 -0.47
N CYS A 65 5.03 -1.15 -1.46
CA CYS A 65 6.44 -1.48 -1.48
C CYS A 65 7.30 -0.40 -0.79
N LEU A 66 8.23 -0.82 0.06
CA LEU A 66 9.19 0.02 0.78
C LEU A 66 10.14 0.77 -0.15
N SER A 67 10.32 0.31 -1.40
CA SER A 67 11.02 1.08 -2.44
C SER A 67 10.33 2.39 -2.82
N TRP A 68 9.11 2.62 -2.34
CA TRP A 68 8.37 3.86 -2.53
C TRP A 68 7.75 4.31 -1.21
N PHE A 69 8.45 4.11 -0.09
CA PHE A 69 7.82 4.16 1.22
C PHE A 69 7.18 5.52 1.55
N GLU A 70 7.95 6.62 1.55
CA GLU A 70 7.43 7.91 2.01
C GLU A 70 6.33 8.46 1.10
N LYS A 71 6.58 8.53 -0.21
CA LYS A 71 5.60 8.95 -1.21
C LYS A 71 4.40 8.00 -1.28
N GLY A 72 4.64 6.70 -1.04
CA GLY A 72 3.60 5.70 -0.94
C GLY A 72 2.70 5.93 0.27
N LEU A 73 3.25 6.28 1.44
CA LEU A 73 2.43 6.63 2.60
C LEU A 73 1.57 7.88 2.33
N GLU A 74 2.12 8.90 1.69
CA GLU A 74 1.35 10.09 1.27
C GLU A 74 0.20 9.71 0.34
N ARG A 75 0.48 8.90 -0.68
CA ARG A 75 -0.53 8.47 -1.65
C ARG A 75 -1.58 7.54 -1.05
N CYS A 76 -1.18 6.71 -0.09
CA CYS A 76 -2.05 5.84 0.68
C CYS A 76 -3.00 6.68 1.55
N PHE A 77 -2.51 7.74 2.19
CA PHE A 77 -3.34 8.67 2.94
C PHE A 77 -4.36 9.39 2.06
N GLU A 78 -3.97 9.91 0.90
CA GLU A 78 -4.90 10.55 -0.05
C GLU A 78 -6.02 9.60 -0.49
N PHE A 79 -5.68 8.32 -0.73
CA PHE A 79 -6.67 7.30 -1.03
C PHE A 79 -7.64 7.06 0.12
N PHE A 80 -7.13 7.04 1.36
CA PHE A 80 -7.95 6.85 2.55
C PHE A 80 -8.86 8.03 2.85
N GLU A 81 -8.38 9.25 2.64
CA GLU A 81 -9.17 10.48 2.78
C GLU A 81 -10.37 10.48 1.82
N ILE A 82 -10.20 10.00 0.58
CA ILE A 82 -11.30 9.86 -0.37
C ILE A 82 -12.30 8.81 0.11
N ILE A 83 -11.84 7.64 0.56
CA ILE A 83 -12.76 6.61 1.06
C ILE A 83 -13.56 7.13 2.26
N ASP A 84 -12.86 7.67 3.26
CA ASP A 84 -13.44 8.16 4.52
C ASP A 84 -14.51 9.21 4.26
N ARG A 85 -14.22 10.17 3.38
CA ARG A 85 -15.11 11.31 3.11
C ARG A 85 -16.26 10.97 2.16
N GLU A 86 -16.01 10.14 1.14
CA GLU A 86 -16.92 10.02 -0.01
C GLU A 86 -17.63 8.66 -0.13
N ILE A 87 -17.15 7.63 0.58
CA ILE A 87 -17.63 6.26 0.44
C ILE A 87 -18.14 5.72 1.78
N VAL A 88 -17.26 5.61 2.77
CA VAL A 88 -17.58 5.06 4.09
C VAL A 88 -16.57 5.59 5.10
N PRO A 89 -17.00 6.12 6.26
CA PRO A 89 -16.08 6.54 7.32
C PRO A 89 -15.19 5.38 7.78
N MET A 90 -13.89 5.63 7.88
CA MET A 90 -12.87 4.62 8.18
C MET A 90 -12.04 5.00 9.40
N GLN A 91 -11.74 3.99 10.21
CA GLN A 91 -10.71 4.05 11.24
C GLN A 91 -9.43 3.41 10.72
N VAL A 92 -8.34 4.18 10.75
CA VAL A 92 -6.99 3.64 10.55
C VAL A 92 -6.60 2.89 11.81
N THR A 93 -6.14 1.66 11.65
CA THR A 93 -5.63 0.85 12.76
C THR A 93 -4.15 0.54 12.53
N GLN A 94 -3.35 0.70 13.57
CA GLN A 94 -2.01 0.14 13.61
C GLN A 94 -2.10 -1.39 13.58
N PRO A 95 -1.02 -2.08 13.17
CA PRO A 95 -1.01 -3.54 13.18
C PRO A 95 -1.21 -4.17 14.56
N ASP A 96 -0.95 -3.42 15.64
CA ASP A 96 -1.25 -3.82 17.02
C ASP A 96 -2.72 -3.59 17.45
N GLY A 97 -3.55 -3.02 16.56
CA GLY A 97 -4.97 -2.73 16.78
C GLY A 97 -5.27 -1.31 17.26
N THR A 98 -4.26 -0.48 17.53
CA THR A 98 -4.45 0.90 17.99
C THR A 98 -5.12 1.75 16.90
N VAL A 99 -6.23 2.41 17.22
CA VAL A 99 -6.91 3.33 16.29
C VAL A 99 -6.11 4.64 16.22
N LEU A 100 -5.80 5.07 15.00
CA LEU A 100 -5.14 6.35 14.73
C LEU A 100 -6.17 7.39 14.28
N PRO A 101 -6.06 8.64 14.76
CA PRO A 101 -6.82 9.73 14.17
C PRO A 101 -6.42 9.91 12.70
N LEU A 102 -7.40 10.23 11.85
CA LEU A 102 -7.18 10.49 10.42
C LEU A 102 -6.59 11.89 10.21
N SER A 103 -5.34 12.06 10.66
CA SER A 103 -4.49 13.23 10.41
C SER A 103 -3.29 12.77 9.59
N LYS A 104 -3.00 13.47 8.47
CA LYS A 104 -1.88 13.13 7.58
C LYS A 104 -0.56 13.02 8.34
N GLU A 105 -0.28 14.00 9.19
CA GLU A 105 0.96 14.05 9.96
C GLU A 105 1.06 12.88 10.94
N ILE A 106 -0.02 12.59 11.68
CA ILE A 106 -0.05 11.49 12.65
C ILE A 106 0.06 10.15 11.92
N PHE A 107 -0.68 9.97 10.82
CA PHE A 107 -0.66 8.77 9.99
C PHE A 107 0.74 8.46 9.48
N ILE A 108 1.38 9.42 8.82
CA ILE A 108 2.70 9.23 8.22
C ILE A 108 3.74 8.98 9.32
N THR A 109 3.75 9.79 10.38
CA THR A 109 4.74 9.67 11.46
C THR A 109 4.62 8.33 12.16
N ARG A 110 3.40 7.91 12.52
CA ARG A 110 3.16 6.63 13.23
C ARG A 110 3.53 5.42 12.37
N LEU A 111 3.26 5.45 11.08
CA LEU A 111 3.63 4.35 10.18
C LEU A 111 5.13 4.33 9.89
N LYS A 112 5.77 5.49 9.74
CA LYS A 112 7.23 5.59 9.65
C LYS A 112 7.90 5.00 10.89
N ASP A 113 7.43 5.35 12.07
CA ASP A 113 7.95 4.82 13.33
C ASP A 113 7.73 3.32 13.44
N PHE A 114 6.52 2.84 13.12
CA PHE A 114 6.19 1.42 13.19
C PHE A 114 7.06 0.56 12.25
N TYR A 115 7.32 1.05 11.04
CA TYR A 115 8.11 0.32 10.04
C TYR A 115 9.60 0.70 10.03
N LYS A 116 10.07 1.54 10.96
CA LYS A 116 11.43 2.10 10.96
C LYS A 116 12.51 1.03 10.81
N ASP A 117 12.49 0.00 11.65
CA ASP A 117 13.50 -1.06 11.64
C ASP A 117 13.42 -1.89 10.35
N LYS A 118 12.21 -2.11 9.83
CA LYS A 118 12.00 -2.85 8.58
C LYS A 118 12.51 -2.05 7.38
N TYR A 119 12.22 -0.75 7.36
CA TYR A 119 12.68 0.16 6.31
C TYR A 119 14.21 0.31 6.34
N GLN A 120 14.82 0.39 7.54
CA GLN A 120 16.26 0.42 7.68
C GLN A 120 16.93 -0.85 7.10
N ARG A 121 16.41 -2.04 7.43
CA ARG A 121 16.89 -3.30 6.84
C ARG A 121 16.69 -3.37 5.32
N PHE A 122 15.60 -2.81 4.83
CA PHE A 122 15.35 -2.69 3.39
C PHE A 122 16.45 -1.82 2.73
N LEU A 123 16.74 -0.65 3.29
CA LEU A 123 17.79 0.25 2.78
C LEU A 123 19.17 -0.39 2.83
N GLU A 124 19.49 -1.14 3.89
CA GLU A 124 20.76 -1.89 3.98
C GLU A 124 20.89 -2.99 2.92
N THR A 125 19.76 -3.59 2.51
CA THR A 125 19.75 -4.71 1.56
C THR A 125 19.71 -4.24 0.11
N TYR A 126 18.92 -3.21 -0.20
CA TYR A 126 18.61 -2.79 -1.57
C TYR A 126 19.11 -1.37 -1.91
N GLY A 127 19.55 -0.61 -0.92
CA GLY A 127 19.91 0.80 -1.06
C GLY A 127 18.69 1.73 -1.03
N ASP A 128 18.96 3.03 -1.10
CA ASP A 128 17.94 4.05 -1.30
C ASP A 128 17.51 4.05 -2.78
N ILE A 129 16.37 3.42 -3.05
CA ILE A 129 15.77 3.31 -4.38
C ILE A 129 14.34 3.84 -4.33
N ASP A 130 13.96 4.59 -5.37
CA ASP A 130 12.63 5.18 -5.53
C ASP A 130 11.92 4.51 -6.70
N VAL A 131 11.32 3.34 -6.43
CA VAL A 131 10.70 2.47 -7.45
C VAL A 131 9.24 2.27 -7.10
N ARG A 132 8.37 2.80 -7.95
CA ARG A 132 6.93 2.57 -7.86
C ARG A 132 6.58 1.21 -8.45
N SER A 133 6.39 0.23 -7.58
CA SER A 133 6.04 -1.14 -7.95
C SER A 133 5.14 -1.79 -6.91
N LEU A 134 4.40 -2.83 -7.30
CA LEU A 134 3.75 -3.72 -6.35
C LEU A 134 4.80 -4.52 -5.58
N PRO A 135 4.53 -4.89 -4.31
CA PRO A 135 5.37 -5.81 -3.56
C PRO A 135 5.39 -7.22 -4.21
N ASP A 136 6.13 -8.15 -3.60
CA ASP A 136 6.39 -9.50 -4.11
C ASP A 136 7.14 -9.52 -5.46
N LYS A 137 6.75 -10.42 -6.37
CA LYS A 137 7.47 -10.79 -7.58
C LYS A 137 7.76 -9.59 -8.48
N GLN A 138 6.91 -8.57 -8.50
CA GLN A 138 7.15 -7.40 -9.36
C GLN A 138 8.35 -6.59 -8.90
N PHE A 139 8.50 -6.38 -7.59
CA PHE A 139 9.68 -5.77 -7.02
C PHE A 139 10.92 -6.62 -7.27
N TYR A 140 10.85 -7.93 -6.99
CA TYR A 140 12.00 -8.82 -7.20
C TYR A 140 12.40 -8.94 -8.67
N ASP A 141 11.44 -9.06 -9.59
CA ASP A 141 11.68 -9.03 -11.03
C ASP A 141 12.31 -7.70 -11.44
N TYR A 142 11.90 -6.58 -10.84
CA TYR A 142 12.54 -5.28 -11.06
C TYR A 142 13.99 -5.29 -10.58
N ILE A 143 14.27 -5.79 -9.37
CA ILE A 143 15.63 -5.87 -8.82
C ILE A 143 16.51 -6.78 -9.68
N GLU A 144 16.03 -7.96 -10.06
CA GLU A 144 16.74 -8.88 -10.94
C GLU A 144 16.99 -8.27 -12.32
N LYS A 145 15.99 -7.65 -12.93
CA LYS A 145 16.14 -6.95 -14.21
C LYS A 145 17.07 -5.75 -14.09
N SER A 146 17.07 -5.03 -12.98
CA SER A 146 17.95 -3.88 -12.75
C SER A 146 19.40 -4.31 -12.55
N ARG A 147 19.62 -5.44 -11.88
CA ARG A 147 20.92 -6.12 -11.81
C ARG A 147 21.37 -6.60 -13.20
N ASN A 148 20.45 -7.08 -14.04
CA ASN A 148 20.75 -7.51 -15.42
C ASN A 148 20.89 -6.36 -16.42
N LYS A 149 20.23 -5.21 -16.20
CA LYS A 149 20.31 -4.02 -17.05
C LYS A 149 21.58 -3.21 -16.81
N SER A 150 22.55 -3.68 -16.00
CA SER A 150 23.89 -3.09 -15.91
C SER A 150 25.05 -4.00 -15.43
N PHE A 151 25.37 -5.07 -16.19
CA PHE A 151 26.73 -5.18 -16.76
C PHE A 151 26.95 -4.08 -17.85
N ILE A 152 25.84 -3.49 -18.32
CA ILE A 152 25.69 -2.37 -19.22
C ILE A 152 26.28 -1.05 -18.65
N LYS A 153 27.34 -0.58 -19.32
CA LYS A 153 27.86 0.81 -19.40
C LYS A 153 28.96 1.33 -18.45
N ARG A 154 29.62 0.52 -17.62
CA ARG A 154 30.94 0.95 -17.06
C ARG A 154 32.14 0.06 -17.38
N ILE A 155 31.96 -0.78 -18.40
CA ILE A 155 33.05 -1.25 -19.26
C ILE A 155 33.14 -0.38 -20.54
N PHE A 156 32.13 0.45 -20.89
CA PHE A 156 32.13 1.17 -22.17
C PHE A 156 31.54 2.59 -22.12
N ARG A 157 32.36 3.58 -21.72
CA ARG A 157 32.91 4.61 -22.63
C ARG A 157 33.63 5.73 -21.84
N LYS A 158 34.96 5.53 -21.78
CA LYS A 158 36.06 6.42 -21.38
C LYS A 158 36.09 6.89 -19.93
#